data_AF-A0A8J6UTC5-F1
#
_entry.id   AF-A0A8J6UTC5-F1
#
_cell.length_a   1.000
_cell.length_b   1.000
_cell.length_c   1.000
_cell.angle_alpha   90.00
_cell.angle_beta   90.00
_cell.angle_gamma   90.00
#
_symmetry.space_group_name_H-M   'P 1'
#
loop_
_entity.id
_entity.type
_entity.pdbx_description
1 polymer ?
#
loop_
_entity_poly.entity_id
_entity_poly.type
_entity_poly.pdbx_seq_one_letter_code
_entity_poly.pdbx_strand_id
1 'polypeptide(L)' 'MTGIEYGLVIVLLLAVFPFSMAQMGVALDQEDIESFFAWTCIASSIAGLPAVAMLLA' A
#
# COMPACT_ATOMS: atom_id res chain seq x y z
N MET A 1 17.70 9.35 6.61
CA MET A 1 17.57 8.18 5.71
C MET A 1 18.58 8.34 4.59
N THR A 2 19.49 7.40 4.42
CA THR A 2 20.40 7.31 3.28
C THR A 2 19.62 6.93 2.01
N GLY A 3 20.16 7.20 0.81
CA GLY A 3 19.47 6.88 -0.45
C GLY A 3 19.10 5.40 -0.61
N ILE A 4 19.84 4.50 0.05
CA ILE A 4 19.56 3.05 0.08
C ILE A 4 18.31 2.75 0.90
N GLU A 5 18.13 3.38 2.06
CA GLU A 5 16.94 3.21 2.90
C GLU A 5 15.68 3.72 2.18
N TYR A 6 15.78 4.82 1.43
CA TYR A 6 14.68 5.33 0.60
C TYR A 6 14.29 4.35 -0.51
N GLY A 7 15.28 3.83 -1.23
CA GLY A 7 15.07 2.85 -2.29
C GLY A 7 14.38 1.58 -1.76
N LEU A 8 14.78 1.11 -0.58
CA LEU A 8 14.20 -0.07 0.06
C LEU A 8 12.73 0.16 0.44
N VAL A 9 12.40 1.32 1.00
CA VAL A 9 10.99 1.70 1.28
C VAL A 9 10.16 1.73 0.01
N ILE A 10 10.66 2.34 -1.08
CA ILE A 10 9.92 2.39 -2.35
C ILE A 10 9.67 0.99 -2.92
N VAL A 11 10.68 0.11 -2.92
CA VAL A 11 10.53 -1.27 -3.40
C VAL A 11 9.51 -2.03 -2.56
N LEU A 12 9.52 -1.83 -1.23
CA LEU A 12 8.55 -2.45 -0.33
C LEU A 12 7.12 -1.96 -0.62
N LEU A 13 6.93 -0.65 -0.77
CA LEU A 13 5.62 -0.07 -1.14
C LEU A 13 5.12 -0.61 -2.49
N LEU A 14 6.03 -0.74 -3.47
CA LEU A 14 5.75 -1.33 -4.78
C LEU A 14 5.30 -2.80 -4.72
N ALA A 15 5.77 -3.57 -3.74
CA ALA A 15 5.35 -4.95 -3.54
C ALA A 15 4.02 -5.05 -2.76
N VAL A 16 3.86 -4.23 -1.71
CA VAL A 16 2.69 -4.30 -0.82
C VAL A 16 1.43 -3.69 -1.47
N PHE A 17 1.58 -2.68 -2.33
CA PHE A 17 0.45 -2.07 -3.03
C PHE A 17 -0.35 -3.07 -3.91
N PRO A 18 0.25 -3.78 -4.88
CA PRO A 18 -0.47 -4.77 -5.68
C PRO A 18 -0.98 -5.95 -4.83
N PHE A 19 -0.27 -6.32 -3.78
CA PHE A 19 -0.74 -7.32 -2.82
C PHE A 19 -2.05 -6.88 -2.14
N SER A 20 -2.13 -5.63 -1.67
CA SER A 20 -3.35 -5.10 -1.07
C SER A 20 -4.53 -5.08 -2.04
N MET A 21 -4.30 -4.78 -3.33
CA MET A 21 -5.33 -4.83 -4.36
C MET A 21 -5.81 -6.26 -4.64
N ALA A 22 -4.89 -7.24 -4.65
CA ALA A 22 -5.26 -8.65 -4.81
C ALA A 22 -6.17 -9.12 -3.65
N GLN A 23 -5.85 -8.71 -2.42
CA GLN A 23 -6.65 -9.05 -1.25
C GLN A 23 -8.02 -8.38 -1.24
N MET A 24 -8.15 -7.13 -1.75
CA MET A 24 -9.47 -6.54 -1.99
C MET A 24 -10.32 -7.37 -2.95
N GLY A 25 -9.72 -7.89 -4.02
CA GLY A 25 -10.41 -8.75 -4.98
C GLY A 25 -10.90 -10.05 -4.34
N VAL A 26 -10.08 -10.67 -3.50
CA VAL A 26 -10.48 -11.86 -2.71
C VAL A 26 -11.59 -11.53 -1.72
N ALA A 27 -11.51 -10.40 -1.02
CA ALA A 27 -12.55 -9.99 -0.08
C ALA A 27 -13.89 -9.72 -0.77
N LEU A 28 -13.88 -9.12 -1.97
CA LEU A 28 -15.09 -8.93 -2.78
C LEU A 28 -15.69 -10.26 -3.25
N ASP A 29 -14.86 -11.23 -3.64
CA ASP A 29 -15.31 -12.58 -4.02
C ASP A 29 -15.96 -13.32 -2.84
N GLN A 30 -15.49 -13.05 -1.62
CA GLN A 30 -16.02 -13.62 -0.38
C GLN A 30 -17.19 -12.82 0.23
N GLU A 31 -17.65 -11.74 -0.43
CA GLU A 31 -18.65 -10.80 0.10
C GLU A 31 -18.27 -10.19 1.48
N ASP A 32 -16.96 -10.17 1.80
CA ASP A 32 -16.44 -9.72 3.08
C ASP A 32 -16.07 -8.23 3.06
N ILE A 33 -17.10 -7.39 3.29
CA ILE A 33 -16.99 -5.93 3.24
C ILE A 33 -16.00 -5.39 4.29
N GLU A 34 -15.87 -6.03 5.45
CA GLU A 34 -14.95 -5.58 6.50
C GLU A 34 -13.50 -5.71 6.04
N SER A 35 -13.12 -6.87 5.51
CA SER A 35 -11.78 -7.09 4.95
C SER A 35 -11.54 -6.21 3.72
N PHE A 36 -12.53 -6.05 2.84
CA PHE A 36 -12.43 -5.13 1.71
C PHE A 36 -12.12 -3.69 2.16
N PHE A 37 -12.84 -3.20 3.17
CA PHE A 37 -12.62 -1.87 3.73
C PHE A 37 -11.23 -1.74 4.36
N ALA A 38 -10.79 -2.74 5.13
CA ALA A 38 -9.45 -2.77 5.73
C ALA A 38 -8.35 -2.71 4.67
N TRP A 39 -8.44 -3.53 3.61
CA TRP A 39 -7.48 -3.50 2.50
C TRP A 39 -7.52 -2.17 1.75
N THR A 40 -8.69 -1.58 1.55
CA THR A 40 -8.86 -0.26 0.91
C THR A 40 -8.14 0.84 1.69
N CYS A 41 -8.26 0.85 3.02
CA CYS A 41 -7.52 1.76 3.88
C CYS A 41 -6.00 1.57 3.75
N ILE A 42 -5.52 0.33 3.79
CA ILE A 42 -4.10 0.00 3.64
C ILE A 42 -3.56 0.50 2.30
N ALA A 43 -4.24 0.21 1.19
CA ALA A 43 -3.81 0.65 -0.13
C ALA A 43 -3.80 2.17 -0.27
N SER A 44 -4.79 2.86 0.31
CA SER A 44 -4.85 4.33 0.31
C SER A 44 -3.70 4.96 1.09
N SER A 45 -3.33 4.39 2.25
CA SER A 45 -2.16 4.82 3.01
C SER A 45 -0.86 4.61 2.23
N ILE A 46 -0.71 3.45 1.58
CA ILE A 46 0.46 3.14 0.75
C ILE A 46 0.57 4.09 -0.44
N ALA A 47 -0.54 4.42 -1.11
CA ALA A 47 -0.55 5.35 -2.23
C ALA A 47 -0.14 6.78 -1.83
N GLY A 48 -0.43 7.21 -0.59
CA GLY A 48 -0.06 8.52 -0.07
C GLY A 48 1.37 8.64 0.43
N LEU A 49 1.99 7.53 0.87
CA LEU A 49 3.34 7.52 1.45
C LEU A 49 4.45 8.07 0.53
N PRO A 50 4.51 7.73 -0.78
CA PRO A 50 5.51 8.27 -1.70
C PRO A 50 5.44 9.79 -1.85
N ALA A 51 4.24 10.37 -1.83
CA ALA A 51 4.05 11.81 -1.94
C ALA A 51 4.54 12.54 -0.69
N VAL A 52 4.26 11.98 0.50
CA VAL A 52 4.76 12.52 1.78
C VAL A 52 6.28 12.37 1.87
N ALA A 53 6.82 11.24 1.42
CA ALA A 53 8.26 11.01 1.36
C ALA A 53 8.95 11.98 0.40
N MET A 54 8.36 12.27 -0.77
CA MET A 54 8.94 13.21 -1.72
C MET A 54 8.86 14.67 -1.24
N LEU A 55 7.84 15.03 -0.46
CA LEU A 55 7.65 16.39 0.07
C LEU A 55 8.57 16.72 1.26
N LEU A 56 9.08 15.71 1.96
CA LEU A 56 9.98 15.86 3.12
C LEU A 56 11.47 15.64 2.80
N ALA A 57 11.81 15.28 1.56
CA ALA A 57 13.18 15.04 1.09
C ALA A 57 13.76 16.27 0.38
#